data_AF-A0A6A7KYZ9-F1
#
_entry.id   AF-A0A6A7KYZ9-F1
#
_cell.length_a   1.000
_cell.length_b   1.000
_cell.length_c   1.000
_cell.angle_alpha   90.00
_cell.angle_beta   90.00
_cell.angle_gamma   90.00
#
_symmetry.space_group_name_H-M   'P 1'
#
loop_
_entity.id
_entity.type
_entity.pdbx_description
1 polymer ?
#
loop_
_entity_poly.entity_id
_entity_poly.type
_entity_poly.pdbx_seq_one_letter_code
_entity_poly.pdbx_strand_id
1 'polypeptide(L)'
;MVRVIVVPAEAAQRVAEAFPGAQVLELPQIAAVERMVESFMPPVRVVSSTIAEQARRNAEARAEFLAEFEALDAEGVADLAGSTAGNRRATASRWQADRLCFAVEHDGRQAFPAFQFDPTTRRPRPAVAA
;
A
#
# COMPACT_ATOMS: atom_id res chain seq x y z
N MET A 1 12.79 -38.49 0.44
CA MET A 1 11.66 -38.50 -0.52
C MET A 1 10.45 -39.05 0.22
N VAL A 2 9.41 -38.25 0.46
CA VAL A 2 8.21 -38.69 1.20
C VAL A 2 7.18 -39.20 0.20
N ARG A 3 6.55 -40.35 0.47
CA ARG A 3 5.51 -40.95 -0.37
C ARG A 3 4.25 -41.15 0.48
N VAL A 4 3.10 -40.73 -0.04
CA VAL A 4 1.80 -40.87 0.62
C VAL A 4 1.06 -42.07 0.01
N ILE A 5 0.52 -42.94 0.86
CA ILE A 5 -0.28 -44.10 0.45
C ILE A 5 -1.63 -43.98 1.14
N VAL A 6 -2.70 -43.94 0.35
CA VAL A 6 -4.08 -43.90 0.87
C VAL A 6 -4.58 -45.33 0.97
N VAL A 7 -5.05 -45.72 2.15
CA VAL A 7 -5.57 -47.06 2.43
C VAL A 7 -6.90 -46.98 3.17
N PRO A 8 -7.77 -47.99 3.06
CA PRO A 8 -8.96 -48.09 3.91
C PRO A 8 -8.58 -48.08 5.40
N ALA A 9 -9.44 -47.53 6.26
CA ALA A 9 -9.15 -47.37 7.69
C ALA A 9 -8.83 -48.73 8.37
N GLU A 10 -9.54 -49.79 7.97
CA GLU A 10 -9.32 -51.16 8.44
C GLU A 10 -7.98 -51.77 8.00
N ALA A 11 -7.32 -51.18 7.00
CA ALA A 11 -6.00 -51.59 6.53
C ALA A 11 -4.86 -50.76 7.16
N ALA A 12 -5.17 -49.62 7.79
CA ALA A 12 -4.17 -48.68 8.31
C ALA A 12 -3.23 -49.33 9.33
N GLN A 13 -3.78 -50.09 10.28
CA GLN A 13 -3.02 -50.76 11.33
C GLN A 13 -2.04 -51.80 10.74
N ARG A 14 -2.53 -52.62 9.80
CA ARG A 14 -1.70 -53.65 9.12
C ARG A 14 -0.56 -53.03 8.32
N VAL A 15 -0.80 -51.87 7.71
CA VAL A 15 0.22 -51.13 6.96
C VAL A 15 1.27 -50.53 7.91
N ALA A 16 0.84 -49.93 9.03
CA ALA A 16 1.76 -49.39 10.03
C ALA A 16 2.69 -50.47 10.61
N GLU A 17 2.15 -51.65 10.87
CA GLU A 17 2.91 -52.80 11.37
C GLU A 17 3.89 -53.37 10.34
N ALA A 18 3.48 -53.44 9.06
CA ALA A 18 4.31 -53.94 7.97
C ALA A 18 5.47 -53.00 7.61
N PHE A 19 5.36 -51.71 7.93
CA PHE A 19 6.38 -50.70 7.60
C PHE A 19 6.79 -49.94 8.86
N PRO A 20 7.76 -50.48 9.65
CA PRO A 20 8.26 -49.81 10.85
C PRO A 20 8.79 -48.40 10.52
N GLY A 21 8.10 -47.37 11.02
CA GLY A 21 8.38 -45.96 10.74
C GLY A 21 7.33 -45.26 9.85
N ALA A 22 6.35 -46.00 9.31
CA ALA A 22 5.18 -45.40 8.68
C ALA A 22 4.34 -44.65 9.72
N GLN A 23 3.89 -43.45 9.35
CA GLN A 23 2.95 -42.66 10.16
C GLN A 23 1.55 -42.81 9.58
N VAL A 24 0.60 -43.23 10.42
CA VAL A 24 -0.82 -43.21 10.07
C VAL A 24 -1.36 -41.83 10.45
N LEU A 25 -1.81 -41.09 9.45
CA LEU A 25 -2.46 -39.80 9.63
C LEU A 25 -3.89 -39.91 9.13
N GLU A 26 -4.85 -39.66 10.00
CA GLU A 26 -6.25 -39.58 9.62
C GLU A 26 -6.51 -38.25 8.88
N LEU A 27 -7.40 -38.22 7.89
CA LEU A 27 -7.73 -36.98 7.16
C LEU A 27 -8.13 -35.81 8.08
N PRO A 28 -8.91 -36.01 9.17
CA PRO A 28 -9.16 -34.97 10.16
C PRO A 28 -7.91 -34.45 10.88
N GLN A 29 -6.88 -35.29 11.09
CA GLN A 29 -5.62 -34.90 11.73
C GLN A 29 -4.77 -34.04 10.79
N ILE A 30 -4.77 -34.32 9.48
CA ILE A 30 -4.10 -33.49 8.47
C ILE A 30 -4.71 -32.08 8.48
N ALA A 31 -6.04 -31.97 8.47
CA ALA A 31 -6.72 -30.67 8.57
C ALA A 31 -6.46 -29.95 9.92
N ALA A 32 -6.26 -30.69 11.01
CA ALA A 32 -5.89 -30.11 12.31
C ALA A 32 -4.46 -29.55 12.29
N VAL A 33 -3.52 -30.25 11.67
CA VAL A 33 -2.15 -29.78 11.47
C VAL A 33 -2.13 -28.51 10.60
N GLU A 34 -2.91 -28.45 9.51
CA GLU A 34 -3.02 -27.24 8.68
C GLU A 34 -3.51 -26.03 9.48
N ARG A 35 -4.51 -26.20 10.36
CA ARG A 35 -4.99 -25.13 11.25
C ARG A 35 -3.95 -24.68 12.27
N MET A 36 -3.17 -25.63 12.81
CA MET A 36 -2.06 -25.30 13.70
C MET A 36 -0.98 -24.51 12.98
N VAL A 37 -0.61 -24.94 11.76
CA VAL A 37 0.34 -24.21 10.91
C VAL A 37 -0.13 -22.78 10.67
N GLU A 38 -1.38 -22.58 10.27
CA GLU A 38 -1.95 -21.23 10.06
C GLU A 38 -1.90 -20.39 11.35
N SER A 39 -2.19 -20.98 12.51
CA SER A 39 -2.16 -20.26 13.79
C SER A 39 -0.76 -19.84 14.24
N PHE A 40 0.29 -20.57 13.81
CA PHE A 40 1.68 -20.25 14.10
C PHE A 40 2.32 -19.34 13.05
N MET A 41 1.70 -19.20 11.87
CA MET A 41 2.21 -18.29 10.87
C MET A 41 2.01 -16.84 11.33
N PRO A 42 3.07 -16.02 11.33
CA PRO A 42 2.89 -14.58 11.53
C PRO A 42 2.10 -14.00 10.35
N PRO A 43 1.35 -12.91 10.54
CA PRO A 43 0.67 -12.25 9.44
C PRO A 43 1.70 -11.74 8.42
N VAL A 44 1.79 -12.40 7.26
CA VAL A 44 2.67 -11.99 6.16
C VAL A 44 1.88 -11.08 5.21
N ARG A 45 2.29 -9.81 5.10
CA ARG A 45 1.79 -8.92 4.05
C ARG A 45 2.58 -9.18 2.78
N VAL A 46 2.05 -10.05 1.92
CA VAL A 46 2.63 -10.29 0.60
C VAL A 46 2.24 -9.15 -0.33
N VAL A 47 3.18 -8.29 -0.68
CA VAL A 47 3.01 -7.33 -1.78
C VAL A 47 3.34 -8.08 -3.07
N SER A 48 2.40 -8.17 -4.01
CA SER A 48 2.68 -8.80 -5.29
C SER A 48 3.77 -8.02 -6.03
N SER A 49 4.57 -8.71 -6.85
CA SER A 49 5.61 -8.07 -7.67
C SER A 49 5.06 -6.94 -8.54
N THR A 50 3.83 -7.11 -9.06
CA THR A 50 3.13 -6.08 -9.83
C THR A 50 2.85 -4.81 -9.01
N ILE A 51 2.41 -4.94 -7.75
CA ILE A 51 2.14 -3.78 -6.89
C ILE A 51 3.45 -3.08 -6.50
N ALA A 52 4.50 -3.84 -6.20
CA ALA A 52 5.82 -3.28 -5.90
C ALA A 52 6.38 -2.50 -7.09
N GLU A 53 6.25 -3.05 -8.30
CA GLU A 53 6.69 -2.40 -9.53
C GLU A 53 5.88 -1.13 -9.84
N GLN A 54 4.56 -1.15 -9.62
CA GLN A 54 3.74 0.05 -9.76
C GLN A 54 4.13 1.12 -8.74
N ALA A 55 4.41 0.74 -7.50
CA ALA A 55 4.85 1.68 -6.47
C ALA A 55 6.20 2.32 -6.83
N ARG A 56 7.14 1.53 -7.38
CA ARG A 56 8.43 2.02 -7.89
C ARG A 56 8.23 3.07 -9.00
N ARG A 57 7.43 2.74 -10.02
CA ARG A 57 7.12 3.66 -11.13
C ARG A 57 6.45 4.95 -10.64
N ASN A 58 5.51 4.84 -9.72
CA ASN A 58 4.87 6.02 -9.13
C ASN A 58 5.86 6.89 -8.37
N ALA A 59 6.80 6.29 -7.63
CA ALA A 59 7.83 7.02 -6.91
C ALA A 59 8.77 7.77 -7.86
N GLU A 60 9.22 7.11 -8.93
CA GLU A 60 10.05 7.72 -9.98
C GLU A 60 9.32 8.87 -10.67
N ALA A 61 8.07 8.67 -11.09
CA ALA A 61 7.28 9.71 -11.74
C ALA A 61 7.06 10.93 -10.83
N ARG A 62 6.81 10.73 -9.52
CA ARG A 62 6.68 11.84 -8.57
C ARG A 62 7.99 12.61 -8.40
N ALA A 63 9.12 11.90 -8.35
CA ALA A 63 10.44 12.51 -8.21
C ALA A 63 10.80 13.33 -9.46
N GLU A 64 10.61 12.76 -10.65
CA GLU A 64 10.83 13.45 -11.93
C GLU A 64 9.96 14.70 -12.05
N PHE A 65 8.67 14.55 -11.75
CA PHE A 65 7.72 15.66 -11.80
C PHE A 65 8.07 16.81 -10.85
N LEU A 66 8.50 16.52 -9.62
CA LEU A 66 8.94 17.55 -8.67
C LEU A 66 10.32 18.14 -8.99
N ALA A 67 11.14 17.45 -9.80
CA ALA A 67 12.38 18.00 -10.31
C ALA A 67 12.15 18.93 -11.51
N GLU A 68 11.12 18.67 -12.31
CA GLU A 68 10.76 19.47 -13.48
C GLU A 68 9.97 20.73 -13.11
N PHE A 69 8.98 20.61 -12.23
CA PHE A 69 8.06 21.69 -11.92
C PHE A 69 8.33 22.29 -10.54
N GLU A 70 8.38 23.62 -10.48
CA GLU A 70 8.37 24.34 -9.21
C GLU A 70 7.12 23.98 -8.40
N ALA A 71 7.31 23.72 -7.10
CA ALA A 71 6.24 23.41 -6.17
C ALA A 71 6.38 24.23 -4.90
N LEU A 72 5.23 24.61 -4.34
CA LEU A 72 5.10 25.32 -3.08
C LEU A 72 4.78 24.32 -1.97
N ASP A 73 5.23 24.57 -0.75
CA ASP A 73 4.63 23.91 0.41
C ASP A 73 3.34 24.64 0.85
N ALA A 74 2.67 24.14 1.89
CA ALA A 74 1.43 24.74 2.38
C ALA A 74 1.61 26.19 2.88
N GLU A 75 2.80 26.57 3.35
CA GLU A 75 3.09 27.95 3.77
C GLU A 75 3.26 28.86 2.56
N GLY A 76 3.99 28.40 1.54
CA GLY A 76 4.12 29.09 0.26
C GLY A 76 2.77 29.29 -0.45
N VAL A 77 1.85 28.32 -0.37
CA VAL A 77 0.48 28.48 -0.86
C VAL A 77 -0.27 29.58 -0.08
N ALA A 78 -0.07 29.67 1.23
CA ALA A 78 -0.69 30.70 2.05
C ALA A 78 -0.12 32.10 1.79
N ASP A 79 1.19 32.20 1.55
CA ASP A 79 1.87 33.43 1.14
C ASP A 79 1.36 33.89 -0.22
N LEU A 80 1.32 32.97 -1.20
CA LEU A 80 0.77 33.22 -2.53
C LEU A 80 -0.66 33.75 -2.43
N ALA A 81 -1.51 33.08 -1.64
CA ALA A 81 -2.91 33.46 -1.47
C ALA A 81 -3.14 34.77 -0.69
N GLY A 82 -2.08 35.36 -0.11
CA GLY A 82 -2.18 36.52 0.78
C GLY A 82 -2.97 36.23 2.06
N SER A 83 -2.96 34.99 2.54
CA SER A 83 -3.68 34.59 3.74
C SER A 83 -3.06 35.23 4.98
N THR A 84 -3.88 35.76 5.88
CA THR A 84 -3.45 36.30 7.20
C THR A 84 -3.81 35.38 8.36
N ALA A 85 -4.33 34.18 8.07
CA ALA A 85 -4.73 33.22 9.09
C ALA A 85 -3.52 32.69 9.88
N GLY A 86 -3.67 32.51 11.19
CA GLY A 86 -2.62 31.97 12.06
C GLY A 86 -2.23 30.53 11.74
N ASN A 87 -3.19 29.70 11.29
CA ASN A 87 -2.88 28.40 10.71
C ASN A 87 -2.54 28.56 9.23
N ARG A 88 -1.25 28.65 8.91
CA ARG A 88 -0.75 28.79 7.54
C ARG A 88 -1.21 27.66 6.61
N ARG A 89 -1.40 26.44 7.11
CA ARG A 89 -1.82 25.29 6.30
C ARG A 89 -3.29 25.33 5.88
N ALA A 90 -4.11 26.12 6.56
CA ALA A 90 -5.56 26.12 6.37
C ALA A 90 -5.98 26.45 4.92
N THR A 91 -5.27 27.35 4.24
CA THR A 91 -5.59 27.71 2.86
C THR A 91 -5.39 26.55 1.91
N ALA A 92 -4.21 25.92 1.93
CA ALA A 92 -3.90 24.78 1.07
C ALA A 92 -4.83 23.58 1.36
N SER A 93 -5.05 23.27 2.63
CA SER A 93 -5.95 22.16 3.02
C SER A 93 -7.39 22.39 2.58
N ARG A 94 -7.90 23.62 2.67
CA ARG A 94 -9.27 23.95 2.19
C ARG A 94 -9.36 23.79 0.68
N TRP A 95 -8.43 24.38 -0.07
CA TRP A 95 -8.44 24.25 -1.54
C TRP A 95 -8.29 22.81 -2.02
N GLN A 96 -7.46 22.01 -1.35
CA GLN A 96 -7.32 20.60 -1.65
C GLN A 96 -8.61 19.82 -1.32
N ALA A 97 -9.26 20.10 -0.18
CA ALA A 97 -10.52 19.48 0.20
C ALA A 97 -11.66 19.84 -0.77
N ASP A 98 -11.67 21.09 -1.25
CA ASP A 98 -12.58 21.61 -2.27
C ASP A 98 -12.20 21.18 -3.69
N ARG A 99 -11.17 20.33 -3.85
CA ARG A 99 -10.65 19.81 -5.13
C ARG A 99 -10.24 20.89 -6.14
N LEU A 100 -9.81 22.06 -5.66
CA LEU A 100 -9.34 23.17 -6.49
C LEU A 100 -7.87 23.04 -6.87
N CYS A 101 -7.10 22.26 -6.10
CA CYS A 101 -5.69 21.95 -6.36
C CYS A 101 -5.35 20.56 -5.85
N PHE A 102 -4.23 20.01 -6.30
CA PHE A 102 -3.65 18.77 -5.79
C PHE A 102 -2.23 18.99 -5.24
N ALA A 103 -1.77 18.01 -4.47
CA ALA A 103 -0.41 17.94 -3.96
C ALA A 103 0.22 16.60 -4.35
N VAL A 104 1.53 16.62 -4.52
CA VAL A 104 2.37 15.44 -4.61
C VAL A 104 2.98 15.19 -3.24
N GLU A 105 2.81 13.97 -2.72
CA GLU A 105 3.47 13.57 -1.47
C GLU A 105 4.92 13.16 -1.74
N HIS A 106 5.83 13.82 -1.02
CA HIS A 106 7.26 13.52 -1.03
C HIS A 106 7.83 13.75 0.37
N ASP A 107 8.55 12.76 0.92
CA ASP A 107 9.16 12.82 2.25
C ASP A 107 8.21 13.25 3.39
N GLY A 108 6.98 12.70 3.39
CA GLY A 108 5.95 13.02 4.38
C GLY A 108 5.42 14.46 4.29
N ARG A 109 5.76 15.19 3.23
CA ARG A 109 5.31 16.57 2.97
C ARG A 109 4.47 16.62 1.71
N GLN A 110 3.56 17.60 1.69
CA GLN A 110 2.77 17.94 0.52
C GLN A 110 3.46 19.05 -0.26
N ALA A 111 3.78 18.77 -1.52
CA ALA A 111 4.27 19.75 -2.48
C ALA A 111 3.12 20.08 -3.45
N PHE A 112 2.80 21.36 -3.61
CA PHE A 112 1.74 21.87 -4.46
C PHE A 112 2.36 22.49 -5.70
N PRO A 113 2.29 21.84 -6.88
CA PRO A 113 2.85 22.38 -8.12
C PRO A 113 2.36 23.80 -8.41
N ALA A 114 3.30 24.71 -8.63
CA ALA A 114 3.03 26.15 -8.70
C ALA A 114 2.18 26.53 -9.91
N PHE A 115 2.30 25.79 -11.02
CA PHE A 115 1.53 26.04 -12.25
C PHE A 115 0.01 25.97 -12.05
N GLN A 116 -0.45 25.31 -10.98
CA GLN A 116 -1.86 25.19 -10.65
C GLN A 116 -2.47 26.52 -10.20
N PHE A 117 -1.64 27.49 -9.80
CA PHE A 117 -2.09 28.77 -9.32
C PHE A 117 -1.90 29.85 -10.38
N ASP A 118 -2.86 30.76 -10.45
CA ASP A 118 -2.77 31.90 -11.34
C ASP A 118 -1.97 33.03 -10.67
N PRO A 119 -0.89 33.54 -11.31
CA PRO A 119 -0.01 34.54 -10.69
C PRO A 119 -0.68 35.90 -10.50
N THR A 120 -1.74 36.19 -11.26
CA THR A 120 -2.47 37.47 -11.21
C THR A 120 -3.53 37.42 -10.13
N THR A 121 -4.39 36.41 -10.16
CA THR A 121 -5.50 36.28 -9.21
C THR A 121 -5.08 35.67 -7.87
N ARG A 122 -3.92 34.98 -7.84
CA ARG A 122 -3.39 34.27 -6.68
C ARG A 122 -4.35 33.19 -6.15
N ARG A 123 -5.12 32.59 -7.06
CA ARG A 123 -6.09 31.51 -6.80
C ARG A 123 -5.76 30.29 -7.67
N PRO A 124 -6.25 29.09 -7.30
CA PRO A 124 -6.17 27.93 -8.18
C PRO A 124 -6.83 28.19 -9.54
N ARG A 125 -6.24 27.68 -10.60
CA ARG A 125 -6.76 27.76 -11.96
C ARG A 125 -7.99 26.85 -12.10
N PRO A 126 -9.11 27.31 -12.68
CA PRO A 126 -10.30 26.47 -12.85
C PRO A 126 -10.05 25.17 -13.62
N ALA A 127 -9.11 25.17 -14.57
CA ALA A 127 -8.75 24.00 -15.37
C ALA A 127 -8.12 22.84 -14.57
N VAL A 128 -7.69 23.09 -13.32
CA VAL A 128 -7.10 22.08 -12.43
C VAL A 128 -8.17 21.43 -11.54
N ALA A 129 -9.32 22.10 -11.35
CA ALA A 129 -10.35 21.60 -10.45
C ALA A 129 -11.00 20.32 -10.99
N ALA A 130 -11.28 19.36 -10.10
CA ALA A 130 -11.76 18.02 -10.42
C ALA A 130 -13.08 17.63 -9.70
#